data_AF-A0A1C5N6K7-F1
#
_entry.id   AF-A0A1C5N6K7-F1
#
_cell.length_a   1.000
_cell.length_b   1.000
_cell.length_c   1.000
_cell.angle_alpha   90.00
_cell.angle_beta   90.00
_cell.angle_gamma   90.00
#
_symmetry.space_group_name_H-M   'P 1'
#
loop_
_entity.id
_entity.type
_entity.pdbx_description
1 polymer ?
#
loop_
_entity_poly.entity_id
_entity_poly.type
_entity_poly.pdbx_seq_one_letter_code
_entity_poly.pdbx_strand_id
1 'polypeptide(L)'
;MSAEIIKGPFWSNCFFEAVKAKTRHPFKVKVTIVPRSEARCPHFLWSDGEYDYDFGVEHRLTGVQILLFRGYIRRRSLGFNQKYKERMHKMWSRPPEGEEDT
;
A
#
# COMPACT_ATOMS: atom_id res chain seq x y z
N MET A 1 -1.64 3.09 -14.37
CA MET A 1 -0.54 3.99 -13.96
C MET A 1 0.54 3.16 -13.32
N SER A 2 1.64 2.96 -14.04
CA SER A 2 2.84 2.25 -13.57
C SER A 2 3.48 3.00 -12.40
N ALA A 3 4.06 2.25 -11.46
CA ALA A 3 4.84 2.83 -10.37
C ALA A 3 6.28 3.02 -10.83
N GLU A 4 6.92 4.10 -10.42
CA GLU A 4 8.36 4.28 -10.62
C GLU A 4 9.10 3.76 -9.39
N ILE A 5 10.14 2.95 -9.59
CA ILE A 5 10.99 2.48 -8.49
C ILE A 5 12.00 3.58 -8.19
N ILE A 6 11.95 4.13 -6.98
CA ILE A 6 12.87 5.20 -6.56
C ILE A 6 13.97 4.70 -5.64
N LYS A 7 13.78 3.55 -4.97
CA LYS A 7 14.78 2.96 -4.09
C LYS A 7 14.56 1.47 -3.92
N GLY A 8 15.64 0.69 -3.94
CA GLY A 8 15.60 -0.75 -3.71
C GLY A 8 16.51 -1.53 -4.65
N PRO A 9 16.62 -2.85 -4.44
CA PRO A 9 15.91 -3.63 -3.43
C PRO A 9 16.57 -3.58 -2.04
N PHE A 10 15.78 -3.56 -0.97
CA PHE A 10 16.27 -3.72 0.42
C PHE A 10 15.24 -4.40 1.34
N TRP A 11 15.66 -4.88 2.50
CA TRP A 11 14.79 -5.54 3.48
C TRP A 11 14.01 -4.51 4.31
N SER A 12 12.68 -4.55 4.22
CA SER A 12 11.77 -3.75 5.05
C SER A 12 10.34 -4.28 4.95
N ASN A 13 9.36 -3.49 5.41
CA ASN A 13 7.95 -3.68 5.11
C ASN A 13 7.25 -2.31 4.95
N CYS A 14 6.01 -2.32 4.46
CA CYS A 14 5.24 -1.09 4.22
C CYS A 14 4.99 -0.24 5.46
N PHE A 15 4.79 -0.85 6.63
CA PHE A 15 4.60 -0.13 7.89
C PHE A 15 5.86 0.65 8.29
N PHE A 16 7.03 -0.02 8.29
CA PHE A 16 8.29 0.61 8.69
C PHE A 16 8.67 1.76 7.76
N GLU A 17 8.52 1.62 6.45
CA GLU A 17 8.85 2.71 5.54
C GLU A 17 7.88 3.89 5.66
N ALA A 18 6.57 3.64 5.83
CA ALA A 18 5.61 4.70 6.08
C ALA A 18 5.90 5.46 7.40
N VAL A 19 6.26 4.73 8.47
CA VAL A 19 6.66 5.33 9.75
C VAL A 19 7.95 6.14 9.59
N LYS A 20 8.97 5.62 8.92
CA LYS A 20 10.22 6.36 8.65
C LYS A 20 9.97 7.64 7.87
N ALA A 21 9.08 7.62 6.88
CA ALA A 21 8.71 8.82 6.14
C ALA A 21 8.00 9.84 7.05
N LYS A 22 7.06 9.38 7.89
CA LYS A 22 6.35 10.22 8.85
C LYS A 22 7.26 10.83 9.91
N THR A 23 8.25 10.09 10.41
CA THR A 23 9.19 10.62 11.42
C THR A 23 10.17 11.64 10.84
N ARG A 24 10.59 11.47 9.57
CA ARG A 24 11.46 12.46 8.89
C ARG A 24 10.73 13.76 8.53
N HIS A 25 9.44 13.67 8.19
CA HIS A 25 8.65 14.82 7.76
C HIS A 25 7.26 14.82 8.42
N PRO A 26 7.17 15.09 9.74
CA PRO A 26 5.96 14.87 10.54
C PRO A 26 4.76 15.71 10.10
N PHE A 27 4.97 16.91 9.55
CA PHE A 27 3.88 17.78 9.11
C PHE A 27 3.51 17.61 7.63
N LYS A 28 4.46 17.18 6.78
CA LYS A 28 4.25 17.00 5.34
C LYS A 28 3.66 15.64 5.01
N VAL A 29 4.14 14.58 5.66
CA VAL A 29 3.77 13.20 5.31
C VAL A 29 2.43 12.81 5.91
N LYS A 30 1.52 12.33 5.06
CA LYS A 30 0.24 11.73 5.45
C LYS A 30 0.27 10.24 5.18
N VAL A 31 -0.10 9.43 6.18
CA VAL A 31 -0.15 7.97 6.06
C VAL A 31 -1.57 7.56 5.72
N THR A 32 -1.72 6.66 4.75
CA THR A 32 -2.98 6.02 4.37
C THR A 32 -2.92 4.55 4.73
N ILE A 33 -3.88 4.09 5.53
CA ILE A 33 -3.98 2.69 5.94
C ILE A 33 -5.08 2.03 5.10
N VAL A 34 -4.73 0.91 4.50
CA VAL A 34 -5.66 -0.01 3.85
C VAL A 34 -5.69 -1.30 4.66
N PRO A 35 -6.73 -1.56 5.47
CA PRO A 35 -6.77 -2.70 6.38
C PRO A 35 -6.64 -4.05 5.67
N ARG A 36 -7.19 -4.17 4.46
CA ARG A 36 -7.17 -5.40 3.67
C ARG A 36 -6.80 -5.06 2.23
N SER A 37 -5.52 -5.23 1.90
CA SER A 37 -5.00 -5.09 0.54
C SER A 37 -5.34 -6.31 -0.34
N GLU A 38 -4.89 -6.28 -1.58
CA GLU A 38 -4.95 -7.42 -2.52
C GLU A 38 -4.28 -8.68 -1.94
N ALA A 39 -3.22 -8.50 -1.14
CA ALA A 39 -2.54 -9.58 -0.44
C ALA A 39 -3.27 -10.05 0.84
N ARG A 40 -4.47 -9.51 1.13
CA ARG A 40 -5.29 -9.77 2.33
C ARG A 40 -4.60 -9.38 3.64
N CYS A 41 -3.69 -8.41 3.60
CA CYS A 41 -3.01 -7.88 4.77
C CYS A 41 -3.14 -6.35 4.87
N PRO A 42 -2.91 -5.78 6.06
CA PRO A 42 -2.77 -4.34 6.20
C PRO A 42 -1.68 -3.81 5.28
N HIS A 43 -1.96 -2.71 4.58
CA HIS A 43 -0.99 -2.03 3.74
C HIS A 43 -0.94 -0.55 4.10
N PHE A 44 0.28 -0.06 4.29
CA PHE A 44 0.57 1.30 4.70
C PHE A 44 1.20 2.03 3.52
N LEU A 45 0.48 3.03 3.03
CA LEU A 45 0.96 3.94 2.01
C LEU A 45 1.23 5.29 2.66
N TRP A 46 2.04 6.13 2.02
CA TRP A 46 2.23 7.49 2.48
C TRP A 46 2.25 8.47 1.31
N SER A 47 2.01 9.74 1.60
CA SER A 47 2.01 10.83 0.63
C SER A 47 2.79 11.99 1.21
N ASP A 48 3.60 12.66 0.40
CA ASP A 48 4.28 13.90 0.78
C ASP A 48 3.54 15.15 0.26
N GLY A 49 2.39 14.98 -0.38
CA GLY A 49 1.60 16.06 -0.98
C GLY A 49 1.95 16.38 -2.43
N GLU A 50 3.05 15.84 -2.96
CA GLU A 50 3.42 15.92 -4.38
C GLU A 50 3.27 14.55 -5.06
N TYR A 51 3.68 13.50 -4.36
CA TYR A 51 3.59 12.12 -4.81
C TYR A 51 3.06 11.19 -3.72
N ASP A 52 2.56 10.05 -4.18
CA ASP A 52 2.13 8.94 -3.35
C ASP A 52 3.16 7.81 -3.43
N TYR A 53 3.38 7.14 -2.30
CA TYR A 53 4.41 6.14 -2.14
C TYR A 53 3.90 4.90 -1.43
N ASP A 54 4.49 3.77 -1.79
CA ASP A 54 4.34 2.51 -1.08
C ASP A 54 5.69 1.77 -1.05
N PHE A 55 5.78 0.78 -0.16
CA PHE A 55 6.85 -0.21 -0.19
C PHE A 55 6.24 -1.55 -0.56
N GLY A 56 6.75 -2.17 -1.63
CA GLY A 56 6.21 -3.43 -2.14
C GLY A 56 7.19 -4.21 -3.00
N VAL A 57 6.71 -5.34 -3.48
CA VAL A 57 7.44 -6.27 -4.34
C VAL A 57 6.50 -6.80 -5.42
N GLU A 58 7.05 -7.35 -6.50
CA GLU A 58 6.28 -7.82 -7.66
C GLU A 58 5.53 -9.13 -7.40
N HIS A 59 6.00 -9.95 -6.46
CA HIS A 59 5.34 -11.20 -6.09
C HIS A 59 4.38 -11.03 -4.91
N ARG A 60 3.46 -11.97 -4.76
CA ARG A 60 2.50 -11.98 -3.65
C ARG A 60 3.20 -12.43 -2.37
N LEU A 61 3.12 -11.61 -1.32
CA LEU A 61 3.57 -11.96 0.02
C LEU A 61 2.46 -12.70 0.76
N THR A 62 2.83 -13.73 1.54
CA THR A 62 1.89 -14.49 2.37
C THR A 62 2.41 -14.68 3.80
N GLY A 63 1.49 -14.71 4.76
CA GLY A 63 1.79 -14.98 6.16
C GLY A 63 2.86 -14.06 6.75
N VAL A 64 3.89 -14.66 7.37
CA VAL A 64 4.95 -13.94 8.09
C VAL A 64 5.90 -13.15 7.18
N GLN A 65 5.95 -13.44 5.87
CA GLN A 65 6.79 -12.71 4.92
C GLN A 65 6.41 -11.22 4.83
N ILE A 66 5.17 -10.88 5.17
CA ILE A 66 4.69 -9.49 5.17
C ILE A 66 5.43 -8.63 6.21
N LEU A 67 5.93 -9.25 7.29
CA LEU A 67 6.63 -8.54 8.35
C LEU A 67 8.04 -8.11 7.93
N LEU A 68 8.68 -8.81 6.99
CA LEU A 68 10.01 -8.48 6.50
C LEU A 68 10.25 -9.13 5.14
N PHE A 69 10.38 -8.32 4.09
CA PHE A 69 10.64 -8.78 2.74
C PHE A 69 11.59 -7.86 1.99
N ARG A 70 12.25 -8.41 0.96
CA ARG A 70 13.12 -7.65 0.06
C ARG A 70 12.26 -6.96 -1.01
N GLY A 71 12.14 -5.64 -0.90
CA GLY A 71 11.22 -4.84 -1.73
C GLY A 71 11.80 -3.48 -2.14
N TYR A 72 10.93 -2.66 -2.71
CA TYR A 72 11.26 -1.37 -3.30
C TYR A 72 10.32 -0.28 -2.77
N ILE A 73 10.85 0.93 -2.58
CA ILE A 73 10.01 2.12 -2.49
C ILE A 73 9.59 2.49 -3.90
N ARG A 74 8.29 2.61 -4.12
CA ARG A 74 7.73 3.03 -5.40
C ARG A 74 7.05 4.38 -5.25
N ARG A 75 7.24 5.22 -6.26
CA ARG A 75 6.61 6.54 -6.42
C ARG A 75 5.46 6.44 -7.42
N ARG A 76 4.37 7.14 -7.12
CA ARG A 76 3.14 7.18 -7.90
C ARG A 76 2.59 8.60 -7.92
N SER A 77 1.76 8.89 -8.90
CA SER A 77 1.03 10.16 -9.00
C SER A 77 0.16 10.40 -7.76
N LEU A 78 0.09 11.64 -7.30
CA LEU A 78 -0.78 12.06 -6.22
C LEU A 78 -2.24 11.60 -6.42
N GLY A 79 -2.87 11.15 -5.35
CA GLY A 79 -4.24 10.64 -5.34
C GLY A 79 -4.35 9.14 -5.63
N PHE A 80 -3.23 8.46 -5.90
CA PHE A 80 -3.19 7.00 -5.97
C PHE A 80 -3.62 6.35 -4.65
N ASN A 81 -3.14 6.84 -3.51
CA ASN A 81 -3.41 6.23 -2.20
C ASN A 81 -4.91 6.19 -1.90
N GLN A 82 -5.62 7.29 -2.20
CA GLN A 82 -7.06 7.38 -1.99
C GLN A 82 -7.82 6.45 -2.93
N LYS A 83 -7.49 6.46 -4.24
CA LYS A 83 -8.08 5.56 -5.23
C LYS A 83 -7.85 4.08 -4.88
N TYR A 84 -6.66 3.76 -4.37
CA TYR A 84 -6.32 2.41 -3.94
C TYR A 84 -7.15 1.99 -2.73
N LYS A 85 -7.26 2.86 -1.71
CA LYS A 85 -8.09 2.63 -0.53
C LYS A 85 -9.55 2.38 -0.90
N GLU A 86 -10.13 3.22 -1.75
CA GLU A 86 -11.51 3.09 -2.23
C GLU A 86 -11.73 1.80 -3.02
N ARG A 87 -10.79 1.46 -3.92
CA ARG A 87 -10.84 0.21 -4.68
C ARG A 87 -10.86 -1.00 -3.76
N MET A 88 -9.98 -1.03 -2.75
CA MET A 88 -9.92 -2.11 -1.78
C MET A 88 -11.18 -2.18 -0.92
N HIS A 89 -11.69 -1.04 -0.47
CA HIS A 89 -12.96 -0.98 0.25
C HIS A 89 -14.09 -1.58 -0.59
N LYS A 90 -14.28 -1.12 -1.83
CA LYS A 90 -15.32 -1.66 -2.73
C LYS A 90 -15.17 -3.15 -3.00
N MET A 91 -13.94 -3.64 -3.19
CA MET A 91 -13.66 -5.05 -3.42
C MET A 91 -14.08 -5.93 -2.23
N TRP A 92 -13.90 -5.45 -1.00
CA TRP A 92 -14.25 -6.21 0.20
C TRP A 92 -15.68 -5.95 0.72
N SER A 93 -16.34 -4.89 0.25
CA SER A 93 -17.75 -4.61 0.55
C SER A 93 -18.72 -5.25 -0.45
N ARG A 94 -18.24 -5.77 -1.58
CA ARG A 94 -19.09 -6.49 -2.53
C ARG A 94 -19.58 -7.80 -1.89
N PRO A 95 -20.89 -8.07 -1.88
CA PRO A 95 -21.37 -9.40 -1.57
C PRO A 95 -20.78 -10.39 -2.60
N PRO A 96 -20.59 -11.67 -2.23
CA PRO A 96 -20.17 -12.67 -3.19
C PRO A 96 -21.15 -12.65 -4.38
N GLU A 97 -20.64 -12.55 -5.61
CA GLU A 97 -21.45 -12.76 -6.82
C GLU A 97 -21.98 -14.20 -6.77
N GLY A 98 -23.28 -14.37 -6.51
CA GLY A 98 -23.88 -15.69 -6.34
C GLY A 98 -25.19 -15.81 -5.53
N GLU A 99 -25.79 -14.71 -5.05
CA GLU A 99 -27.21 -14.72 -4.61
C GLU A 99 -28.09 -14.16 -5.73
N GLU A 100 -28.12 -14.85 -6.87
CA GLU A 100 -29.35 -14.92 -7.67
C GLU A 100 -30.05 -16.22 -7.25
N ASP A 101 -30.76 -16.19 -6.13
CA ASP A 101 -31.71 -17.26 -5.79
C ASP A 101 -33.07 -16.91 -6.38
N THR A 102 -33.39 -17.68 -7.42
CA THR A 102 -34.70 -18.13 -7.92
C THR A 102 -35.97 -17.68 -7.20
#